data_AF-X1DLZ0-F1
#
_entry.id   AF-X1DLZ0-F1
#
_cell.length_a   1.000
_cell.length_b   1.000
_cell.length_c   1.000
_cell.angle_alpha   90.00
_cell.angle_beta   90.00
_cell.angle_gamma   90.00
#
_symmetry.space_group_name_H-M   'P 1'
#
loop_
_entity.id
_entity.type
_entity.pdbx_description
1 polymer ?
#
loop_
_entity_poly.entity_id
_entity_poly.type
_entity_poly.pdbx_seq_one_letter_code
_entity_poly.pdbx_strand_id
1 'polypeptide(L)'
;ALARVANNIKGSLGEEFKRMLHDIQLGSSRKEAFRNLNSRTDVPELSSFIVAMTQAEVFGISISKVLKVQASEMRIRRRQLAEEAGIKAPVKLVFPLILCIFPSLMTVILGPAVIRVYSTIIEMLKP
;
A
#
# COMPACT_ATOMS: atom_id res chain seq x y z
N ALA A 1 2.83 -10.46 -28.92
CA ALA A 1 4.15 -10.94 -29.40
C ALA A 1 4.06 -12.34 -30.00
N LEU A 2 3.67 -13.36 -29.23
CA LEU A 2 3.61 -14.76 -29.71
C LEU A 2 2.71 -14.95 -30.95
N ALA A 3 1.54 -14.32 -30.99
CA ALA A 3 0.66 -14.32 -32.18
C ALA A 3 1.30 -13.73 -33.45
N ARG A 4 2.19 -12.76 -33.27
CA ARG A 4 2.93 -12.14 -34.39
C ARG A 4 4.03 -13.07 -34.91
N VAL A 5 4.67 -13.83 -34.00
CA VAL A 5 5.68 -14.84 -34.34
C VAL A 5 5.03 -16.02 -35.07
N ALA A 6 3.89 -16.52 -34.59
CA ALA A 6 3.15 -17.60 -35.21
C ALA A 6 2.73 -17.30 -36.67
N ASN A 7 2.42 -16.03 -36.97
CA ASN A 7 2.06 -15.61 -38.33
C ASN A 7 3.27 -15.42 -39.25
N ASN A 8 4.47 -15.21 -38.69
CA ASN A 8 5.70 -14.99 -39.46
C ASN A 8 6.50 -16.28 -39.70
N ILE A 9 6.28 -17.32 -38.89
CA ILE A 9 6.91 -18.63 -39.08
C ILE A 9 6.08 -19.45 -40.07
N LYS A 10 6.71 -19.89 -41.16
CA LYS A 10 6.11 -20.81 -42.14
C LYS A 10 6.48 -22.26 -41.78
N GLY A 11 5.64 -23.21 -42.17
CA GLY A 11 5.87 -24.65 -41.95
C GLY A 11 5.16 -25.21 -40.70
N SER A 12 5.50 -26.46 -40.35
CA SER A 12 4.85 -27.24 -39.29
C SER A 12 4.87 -26.55 -37.92
N LEU A 13 5.98 -25.90 -37.56
CA LEU A 13 6.12 -25.18 -36.30
C LEU A 13 5.16 -23.97 -36.18
N GLY A 14 4.94 -23.24 -37.28
CA GLY A 14 4.02 -22.11 -37.33
C GLY A 14 2.57 -22.55 -37.09
N GLU A 15 2.16 -23.66 -37.70
CA GLU A 15 0.83 -24.26 -37.49
C GLU A 15 0.63 -24.75 -36.05
N GLU A 16 1.65 -25.33 -35.45
CA GLU A 16 1.61 -25.75 -34.05
C GLU A 16 1.48 -24.56 -33.08
N PHE A 17 2.17 -23.44 -33.33
CA PHE A 17 1.98 -22.20 -32.57
C PHE A 17 0.59 -21.58 -32.78
N LYS A 18 0.03 -21.62 -34.00
CA LYS A 18 -1.35 -21.16 -34.26
C LYS A 18 -2.37 -22.00 -33.51
N ARG A 19 -2.21 -23.32 -33.49
CA ARG A 19 -3.05 -24.24 -32.69
C ARG A 19 -2.97 -23.94 -31.21
N MET A 20 -1.76 -23.75 -30.67
CA MET A 20 -1.57 -23.37 -29.27
C MET A 20 -2.26 -22.03 -28.96
N LEU A 21 -2.21 -21.04 -29.87
CA LEU A 21 -2.93 -19.77 -29.68
C LEU A 21 -4.44 -19.95 -29.74
N HIS A 22 -4.93 -20.87 -30.56
CA HIS A 22 -6.34 -21.22 -30.63
C HIS A 22 -6.83 -21.86 -29.32
N ASP A 23 -6.05 -22.79 -28.74
CA ASP A 23 -6.37 -23.41 -27.45
C ASP A 23 -6.52 -22.36 -26.33
N ILE A 24 -5.66 -21.34 -26.34
CA ILE A 24 -5.73 -20.20 -25.40
C ILE A 24 -6.99 -19.37 -25.65
N GLN A 25 -7.37 -19.13 -26.92
CA GLN A 25 -8.60 -18.41 -27.26
C GLN A 25 -9.86 -19.16 -26.84
N LEU A 26 -9.82 -20.49 -26.83
CA LEU A 26 -10.89 -21.36 -26.34
C LEU A 26 -10.94 -21.48 -24.80
N GLY A 27 -10.05 -20.79 -24.08
CA GLY A 27 -10.07 -20.69 -22.63
C GLY A 27 -9.01 -21.54 -21.90
N SER A 28 -8.14 -22.25 -22.62
CA SER A 28 -7.04 -22.99 -21.99
C SER A 28 -6.06 -22.02 -21.32
N SER A 29 -5.54 -22.40 -20.15
CA SER A 29 -4.48 -21.60 -19.53
C SER A 29 -3.22 -21.64 -20.40
N ARG A 30 -2.43 -20.57 -20.41
CA ARG A 30 -1.16 -20.53 -21.18
C ARG A 30 -0.21 -21.67 -20.82
N LYS A 31 -0.11 -22.01 -19.54
CA LYS A 31 0.69 -23.14 -19.04
C LYS A 31 0.22 -24.47 -19.64
N GLU A 32 -1.08 -24.66 -19.75
CA GLU A 32 -1.68 -25.87 -20.33
C GLU A 32 -1.51 -25.91 -21.84
N ALA A 33 -1.72 -24.79 -22.53
CA ALA A 33 -1.47 -24.68 -23.97
C ALA A 33 0.00 -24.96 -24.33
N PHE A 34 0.95 -24.46 -23.53
CA PHE A 34 2.38 -24.78 -23.66
C PHE A 34 2.68 -26.26 -23.43
N ARG A 35 2.03 -26.90 -22.45
CA ARG A 35 2.17 -28.33 -22.21
C ARG A 35 1.61 -29.16 -23.37
N ASN A 36 0.46 -28.77 -23.92
CA ASN A 36 -0.16 -29.43 -25.07
C ASN A 36 0.64 -29.21 -26.36
N LEU A 37 1.30 -28.07 -26.52
CA LEU A 37 2.25 -27.86 -27.60
C LEU A 37 3.43 -28.83 -27.47
N ASN A 38 4.04 -28.91 -26.28
CA ASN A 38 5.17 -29.79 -26.03
C ASN A 38 4.84 -31.28 -26.19
N SER A 39 3.63 -31.70 -25.80
CA SER A 39 3.22 -33.10 -25.98
C SER A 39 2.97 -33.49 -27.45
N ARG A 40 2.71 -32.51 -28.32
CA ARG A 40 2.48 -32.72 -29.76
C ARG A 40 3.74 -32.53 -30.60
N THR A 41 4.78 -31.93 -30.02
CA THR A 41 6.04 -31.65 -30.71
C THR A 41 7.18 -32.39 -30.04
N ASP A 42 7.73 -33.40 -30.72
CA ASP A 42 8.84 -34.21 -30.21
C ASP A 42 10.20 -33.58 -30.56
N VAL A 43 10.35 -32.28 -30.24
CA VAL A 43 11.54 -31.50 -30.58
C VAL A 43 12.19 -30.98 -29.28
N PRO A 44 13.37 -31.50 -28.90
CA PRO A 44 14.03 -31.16 -27.63
C PRO A 44 14.30 -29.66 -27.43
N GLU A 45 14.67 -28.95 -28.50
CA GLU A 45 14.94 -27.51 -28.48
C GLU A 45 13.66 -26.70 -28.19
N LEU A 46 12.53 -27.14 -28.74
CA LEU A 46 11.24 -26.50 -28.52
C LEU A 46 10.75 -26.74 -27.09
N SER A 47 10.96 -27.94 -26.54
CA SER A 47 10.67 -28.24 -25.13
C SER A 47 11.43 -27.31 -24.20
N SER A 48 12.73 -27.12 -24.45
CA SER A 48 13.58 -26.21 -23.68
C SER A 48 13.10 -24.75 -23.78
N PHE A 49 12.70 -24.30 -24.98
CA PHE A 49 12.11 -22.98 -25.19
C PHE A 49 10.78 -22.80 -24.43
N ILE A 50 9.89 -23.79 -24.47
CA ILE A 50 8.60 -23.76 -23.79
C ILE A 50 8.78 -23.68 -22.26
N VAL A 51 9.75 -24.41 -21.71
CA VAL A 51 10.10 -24.37 -20.29
C VAL A 51 10.61 -22.97 -19.90
N ALA A 52 11.44 -22.35 -20.72
CA ALA A 52 11.90 -20.97 -20.48
C ALA A 52 10.74 -19.96 -20.53
N MET A 53 9.83 -20.08 -21.50
CA MET A 53 8.67 -19.18 -21.60
C MET A 53 7.68 -19.35 -20.44
N THR A 54 7.45 -20.58 -20.00
CA THR A 54 6.58 -20.87 -18.85
C THR A 54 7.13 -20.21 -17.58
N GLN A 55 8.45 -20.26 -17.37
CA GLN A 55 9.10 -19.56 -16.26
C GLN A 55 8.95 -18.04 -16.38
N ALA A 56 9.20 -17.47 -17.56
CA ALA A 56 9.07 -16.04 -17.79
C ALA A 56 7.65 -15.51 -17.52
N GLU A 57 6.60 -16.26 -17.85
CA GLU A 57 5.22 -15.87 -17.53
C GLU A 57 4.93 -15.89 -16.02
N VAL A 58 5.44 -16.89 -15.31
CA VAL A 58 5.28 -16.98 -13.85
C VAL A 58 5.95 -15.78 -13.17
N PHE A 59 7.17 -15.41 -13.57
CA PHE A 59 7.88 -14.25 -13.01
C PHE A 59 7.28 -12.91 -13.47
N GLY A 60 6.91 -12.77 -14.76
CA GLY A 60 6.36 -11.52 -15.32
C GLY A 60 4.99 -11.13 -14.74
N ILE A 61 4.10 -12.10 -14.55
CA ILE A 61 2.79 -11.86 -13.94
C ILE A 61 2.92 -11.66 -12.42
N SER A 62 3.79 -12.40 -11.74
CA SER A 62 3.96 -12.29 -10.28
C SER A 62 4.63 -10.97 -9.85
N ILE A 63 5.67 -10.50 -10.56
CA ILE A 63 6.32 -9.21 -10.27
C ILE A 63 5.34 -8.04 -10.42
N SER A 64 4.48 -8.09 -11.44
CA SER A 64 3.42 -7.10 -11.65
C SER A 64 2.43 -7.05 -10.47
N LYS A 65 2.11 -8.20 -9.86
CA LYS A 65 1.26 -8.28 -8.67
C LYS A 65 1.95 -7.70 -7.44
N VAL A 66 3.23 -8.02 -7.23
CA VAL A 66 4.03 -7.50 -6.12
C VAL A 66 4.13 -5.97 -6.18
N LEU A 67 4.45 -5.41 -7.35
CA LEU A 67 4.52 -3.96 -7.54
C LEU A 67 3.18 -3.26 -7.31
N LYS A 68 2.05 -3.88 -7.69
CA LYS A 68 0.72 -3.33 -7.40
C LYS A 68 0.43 -3.25 -5.90
N VAL A 69 0.74 -4.33 -5.16
CA VAL A 69 0.57 -4.37 -3.71
C VAL A 69 1.49 -3.35 -3.04
N GLN A 70 2.76 -3.27 -3.45
CA GLN A 70 3.69 -2.29 -2.89
C GLN A 70 3.25 -0.86 -3.18
N ALA A 71 2.72 -0.59 -4.38
CA ALA A 71 2.20 0.73 -4.73
C ALA A 71 0.92 1.11 -3.94
N SER A 72 0.06 0.15 -3.56
CA SER A 72 -1.07 0.44 -2.68
C SER A 72 -0.59 0.76 -1.26
N GLU A 73 0.34 -0.03 -0.72
CA GLU A 73 0.94 0.22 0.59
C GLU A 73 1.62 1.60 0.67
N MET A 74 2.37 1.99 -0.37
CA MET A 74 2.99 3.32 -0.43
C MET A 74 1.96 4.46 -0.37
N ARG A 75 0.79 4.30 -1.01
CA ARG A 75 -0.29 5.30 -0.95
C ARG A 75 -0.90 5.40 0.45
N ILE A 76 -1.09 4.26 1.12
CA ILE A 76 -1.60 4.19 2.50
C ILE A 76 -0.61 4.89 3.44
N ARG A 77 0.68 4.55 3.35
CA ARG A 77 1.73 5.15 4.17
C ARG A 77 1.82 6.67 4.00
N ARG A 78 1.66 7.19 2.77
CA ARG A 78 1.61 8.64 2.52
C ARG A 78 0.45 9.32 3.25
N ARG A 79 -0.73 8.67 3.30
CA ARG A 79 -1.88 9.20 4.02
C ARG A 79 -1.65 9.18 5.54
N GLN A 80 -1.11 8.08 6.06
CA GLN A 80 -0.78 7.96 7.49
C GLN A 80 0.20 9.04 7.96
N LEU A 81 1.25 9.33 7.18
CA LEU A 81 2.19 10.41 7.52
C LEU A 81 1.51 11.79 7.59
N ALA A 82 0.53 12.04 6.71
CA ALA A 82 -0.24 13.28 6.75
C ALA A 82 -1.19 13.32 7.97
N GLU A 83 -1.84 12.20 8.29
CA GLU A 83 -2.69 12.06 9.47
C GLU A 83 -1.90 12.23 10.77
N GLU A 84 -0.71 11.62 10.87
CA GLU A 84 0.21 11.78 12.00
C GLU A 84 0.63 13.24 12.20
N ALA A 85 0.86 13.99 11.12
CA ALA A 85 1.15 15.41 11.20
C ALA A 85 -0.06 16.21 11.74
N GLY A 86 -1.28 15.83 11.35
CA GLY A 86 -2.53 16.43 11.83
C GLY A 86 -2.82 16.13 13.31
N ILE A 87 -2.60 14.89 13.76
CA ILE A 87 -2.84 14.46 15.15
C ILE A 87 -1.94 15.21 16.15
N LYS A 88 -0.76 15.67 15.71
CA LYS A 88 0.14 16.49 16.55
C LYS A 88 -0.34 17.92 16.78
N ALA A 89 -1.34 18.41 16.02
CA ALA A 89 -1.86 19.77 16.15
C ALA A 89 -2.54 20.06 17.51
N PRO A 90 -3.49 19.25 18.02
CA PRO A 90 -4.14 19.51 19.31
C PRO A 90 -3.16 19.54 20.49
N VAL A 91 -2.13 18.69 20.50
CA VAL A 91 -1.11 18.69 21.59
C VAL A 91 -0.37 20.03 21.65
N LYS A 92 -0.10 20.67 20.50
CA LYS A 92 0.51 22.01 20.47
C LYS A 92 -0.44 23.10 21.00
N LEU A 93 -1.76 22.91 20.88
CA LEU A 93 -2.76 23.86 21.39
C LEU A 93 -2.98 23.75 22.90
N VAL A 94 -2.67 22.61 23.53
CA VAL A 94 -2.77 22.43 24.99
C VAL A 94 -1.81 23.36 25.74
N PHE A 95 -0.61 23.60 25.20
CA PHE A 95 0.40 24.42 25.87
C PHE A 95 -0.05 25.88 26.11
N PRO A 96 -0.52 26.64 25.10
CA PRO A 96 -1.11 27.96 25.31
C PRO A 96 -2.36 27.94 26.20
N LEU A 97 -3.19 26.89 26.07
CA LEU A 97 -4.41 26.76 26.86
C LEU A 97 -4.10 26.73 28.35
N ILE A 98 -3.15 25.89 28.76
CA ILE A 98 -2.72 25.80 30.17
C ILE A 98 -2.04 27.12 30.57
N LEU A 99 -1.13 27.67 29.76
CA LEU A 99 -0.40 28.87 30.16
C LEU A 99 -1.29 30.12 30.32
N CYS A 100 -2.37 30.25 29.54
CA CYS A 100 -3.24 31.43 29.57
C CYS A 100 -4.53 31.23 30.39
N ILE A 101 -5.21 30.09 30.22
CA ILE A 101 -6.52 29.85 30.85
C ILE A 101 -6.35 29.39 32.30
N PHE A 102 -5.38 28.52 32.59
CA PHE A 102 -5.23 27.97 33.94
C PHE A 102 -4.87 29.05 34.99
N PRO A 103 -3.94 30.00 34.76
CA PRO A 103 -3.68 31.09 35.69
C PRO A 103 -4.87 32.03 35.86
N SER A 104 -5.63 32.26 34.79
CA SER A 104 -6.86 33.06 34.83
C SER A 104 -7.89 32.41 35.75
N LEU A 105 -8.13 31.10 35.58
CA LEU A 105 -9.03 30.34 36.45
C LEU A 105 -8.57 30.31 37.91
N MET A 106 -7.27 30.12 38.16
CA MET A 106 -6.69 30.19 39.51
C MET A 106 -6.90 31.57 40.14
N THR A 107 -6.68 32.64 39.39
CA THR A 107 -6.89 34.02 39.89
C THR A 107 -8.33 34.27 40.28
N VAL A 108 -9.30 33.80 39.49
CA VAL A 108 -10.73 33.98 39.77
C VAL A 108 -11.18 33.17 41.00
N ILE A 109 -10.67 31.95 41.16
CA ILE A 109 -11.09 31.05 42.25
C ILE A 109 -10.36 31.40 43.56
N LEU A 110 -9.03 31.51 43.56
CA LEU A 110 -8.23 31.79 44.76
C LEU A 110 -8.27 33.26 45.16
N GLY A 111 -8.39 34.20 44.21
CA GLY A 111 -8.40 35.64 44.47
C GLY A 111 -9.28 36.06 45.66
N PRO A 112 -10.59 35.77 45.67
CA PRO A 112 -11.46 36.16 46.77
C PRO A 112 -11.23 35.35 48.05
N ALA A 113 -10.72 34.11 47.95
CA ALA A 113 -10.38 33.31 49.12
C ALA A 113 -9.17 33.91 49.87
N VAL A 114 -8.13 34.32 49.13
CA VAL A 114 -6.95 34.99 49.68
C VAL A 114 -7.33 36.33 50.31
N ILE A 115 -8.16 37.14 49.63
CA ILE A 115 -8.62 38.43 50.18
C ILE A 115 -9.39 38.21 51.50
N ARG A 116 -10.30 37.23 51.55
CA ARG A 116 -11.07 36.91 52.77
C ARG A 116 -10.20 36.46 53.93
N VAL A 117 -9.25 35.56 53.68
CA VAL A 117 -8.32 35.09 54.72
C VAL A 117 -7.46 36.24 55.24
N TYR A 118 -6.94 37.07 54.34
CA TYR A 118 -6.14 38.24 54.72
C TYR A 118 -6.94 39.24 55.56
N SER A 119 -8.19 39.55 55.17
CA SER A 119 -9.05 40.45 55.95
C SER A 119 -9.34 39.91 57.35
N THR A 120 -9.65 38.61 57.47
CA THR A 120 -9.94 37.99 58.77
C THR A 120 -8.71 37.95 59.69
N ILE A 121 -7.52 37.66 59.15
CA ILE A 121 -6.28 37.66 59.93
C ILE A 121 -5.96 39.06 60.45
N ILE A 122 -6.13 40.10 59.63
CA ILE A 122 -5.88 41.48 60.05
C ILE A 122 -6.85 41.94 61.15
N GLU A 123 -8.14 41.59 61.03
CA GLU A 123 -9.11 41.90 62.09
C GLU A 123 -8.75 41.25 63.42
N MET A 124 -8.28 39.99 63.40
CA MET A 124 -7.83 39.28 64.60
C MET A 124 -6.53 39.82 65.20
N LEU A 125 -5.67 40.46 64.40
CA LEU A 125 -4.39 41.01 64.84
C LEU A 125 -4.50 42.47 65.32
N LYS A 126 -5.67 43.10 65.17
CA LYS A 126 -5.91 44.46 65.64
C LYS A 126 -6.26 44.40 67.14
N PRO A 127 -5.40 44.94 68.04
CA PRO A 127 -5.61 44.87 69.48
C PRO A 127 -6.80 45.71 69.94
#